data_AF-A0A9X2GEF3-F1
#
_entry.id   AF-A0A9X2GEF3-F1
#
_cell.length_a   1.000
_cell.length_b   1.000
_cell.length_c   1.000
_cell.angle_alpha   90.00
_cell.angle_beta   90.00
_cell.angle_gamma   90.00
#
_symmetry.space_group_name_H-M   'P 1'
#
loop_
_entity.id
_entity.type
_entity.pdbx_description
1 polymer ?
#
loop_
_entity_poly.entity_id
_entity_poly.type
_entity_poly.pdbx_seq_one_letter_code
_entity_poly.pdbx_strand_id
1 'polypeptide(L)'
;MAWDFFSPGGFDTLTVVALLSAAVVKAALLWLILRTPMRGPLDSRAKALRRLLYLEVAYTLVLRYPIGLLPRPVDAAFQLALWTAIYVLYLLVFRWRSRVLRATAGAMFAIGLAGMADGLLDELDLAEFASGYVVVMGLMVAGVAATVLTVVGQWRDGRWSRGTLAAGWLSVGVYVLVIPLDALFERLSVGYLAMLVMVDAVGLVGTVWLAATARELPTEDRPADPPPARRRAVRVAVAAVIVVPVIAAIQPEQTAHLTYTGWSMDCYDRVSFGDLKPGERDAAFLCRARSREGGVPPMFPDSLSDQAILGYGRALCRTKDREEQEAILKRAGSARPAWGADQWDLVYVCPEIVGATRPELLRSAEETEAANDAYVAEQNARCRDPWPRRKGVVQATANYFLFADGDHGYLVHDPGDEAADEAVERAIDKLYDDKALLGVSGSAALVGHLEDVSDLCLTVKAFRTAPPRRTAGWDQVTEVPIVSRSGRLTVPEMGEGEVGAGAPMPNLAIAGKGRYRLRVYVRADGGEEHLVVVFPGSSRKRIELKHWAVGR
;
A
#
# COMPACT_ATOMS: atom_id res chain seq x y z
N MET A 1 12.59 14.24 -2.15
CA MET A 1 11.80 13.34 -1.28
C MET A 1 10.81 14.23 -0.54
N ALA A 2 9.57 14.28 -1.03
CA ALA A 2 8.56 15.27 -0.68
C ALA A 2 7.95 14.98 0.71
N TRP A 3 7.56 16.04 1.41
CA TRP A 3 7.08 16.06 2.79
C TRP A 3 5.63 15.57 2.94
N ASP A 4 5.29 14.37 2.46
CA ASP A 4 3.95 13.77 2.56
C ASP A 4 3.72 12.94 3.85
N PHE A 5 4.41 13.29 4.95
CA PHE A 5 4.40 12.50 6.20
C PHE A 5 3.38 12.96 7.26
N PHE A 6 2.48 13.89 6.95
CA PHE A 6 1.43 14.29 7.89
C PHE A 6 0.20 13.39 7.73
N SER A 7 0.11 12.36 8.57
CA SER A 7 -1.16 11.65 8.83
C SER A 7 -2.23 12.68 9.23
N PRO A 8 -3.35 12.79 8.49
CA PRO A 8 -4.42 13.75 8.81
C PRO A 8 -5.14 13.47 10.14
N GLY A 9 -4.90 12.31 10.78
CA GLY A 9 -5.52 11.89 12.04
C GLY A 9 -4.88 12.47 13.31
N GLY A 10 -3.93 13.40 13.19
CA GLY A 10 -3.09 13.81 14.30
C GLY A 10 -2.10 12.72 14.70
N PHE A 11 -1.19 13.04 15.63
CA PHE A 11 -0.28 12.04 16.18
C PHE A 11 -1.03 11.18 17.21
N ASP A 12 -0.89 9.86 17.15
CA ASP A 12 -1.40 8.98 18.20
C ASP A 12 -0.79 9.36 19.56
N THR A 13 -1.44 8.98 20.67
CA THR A 13 -0.98 9.37 22.01
C THR A 13 0.47 8.98 22.27
N LEU A 14 0.91 7.83 21.75
CA LEU A 14 2.28 7.35 21.90
C LEU A 14 3.27 8.24 21.14
N THR A 15 2.91 8.71 19.95
CA THR A 15 3.67 9.60 19.09
C THR A 15 3.71 11.01 19.66
N VAL A 16 2.61 11.52 20.21
CA VAL A 16 2.60 12.79 20.95
C VAL A 16 3.53 12.72 22.16
N VAL A 17 3.43 11.65 22.96
CA VAL A 17 4.31 11.43 24.12
C VAL A 17 5.77 11.32 23.68
N ALA A 18 6.06 10.59 22.59
CA ALA A 18 7.39 10.47 22.03
C ALA A 18 7.93 11.82 21.52
N LEU A 19 7.12 12.62 20.82
CA LEU A 19 7.48 13.95 20.34
C LEU A 19 7.76 14.92 21.48
N LEU A 20 6.92 14.95 22.51
CA LEU A 20 7.13 15.81 23.68
C LEU A 20 8.38 15.38 24.47
N SER A 21 8.55 14.07 24.68
CA SER A 21 9.73 13.52 25.35
C SER A 21 11.00 13.85 24.57
N ALA A 22 10.99 13.61 23.26
CA ALA A 22 12.08 13.93 22.35
C ALA A 22 12.36 15.43 22.34
N ALA A 23 11.36 16.30 22.30
CA ALA A 23 11.57 17.75 22.32
C ALA A 23 12.30 18.20 23.59
N VAL A 24 11.91 17.68 24.76
CA VAL A 24 12.56 18.03 26.02
C VAL A 24 13.98 17.44 26.11
N VAL A 25 14.16 16.17 25.71
CA VAL A 25 15.48 15.54 25.65
C VAL A 25 16.40 16.31 24.71
N LYS A 26 15.94 16.64 23.50
CA LYS A 26 16.70 17.44 22.52
C LYS A 26 17.05 18.81 23.08
N ALA A 27 16.11 19.53 23.71
CA ALA A 27 16.39 20.82 24.33
C ALA A 27 17.48 20.72 25.42
N ALA A 28 17.42 19.69 26.26
CA ALA A 28 18.44 19.44 27.29
C ALA A 28 19.81 19.09 26.68
N LEU A 29 19.86 18.24 25.64
CA LEU A 29 21.10 17.87 24.95
C LEU A 29 21.70 19.08 24.20
N LEU A 30 20.87 19.89 23.52
CA LEU A 30 21.28 21.14 22.89
C LEU A 30 21.85 22.13 23.92
N TRP A 31 21.22 22.27 25.07
CA TRP A 31 21.76 23.08 26.17
C TRP A 31 23.14 22.60 26.62
N LEU A 32 23.38 21.28 26.67
CA LEU A 32 24.69 20.71 27.01
C LEU A 32 25.74 20.95 25.91
N ILE A 33 25.35 20.90 24.64
CA ILE A 33 26.20 21.19 23.47
C ILE A 33 26.63 22.65 23.46
N LEU A 34 25.71 23.57 23.70
CA LEU A 34 25.93 25.03 23.63
C LEU A 34 26.69 25.61 24.83
N ARG A 35 27.08 24.78 25.81
CA ARG A 35 27.89 25.24 26.94
C ARG A 35 29.21 25.83 26.47
N THR A 36 29.57 26.97 27.06
CA THR A 36 30.77 27.72 26.70
C THR A 36 32.03 26.84 26.73
N PRO A 37 32.87 26.90 25.67
CA PRO A 37 34.12 26.16 25.63
C PRO A 37 35.01 26.52 26.83
N MET A 38 35.68 25.56 27.47
CA MET A 38 36.63 25.90 28.53
C MET A 38 37.82 26.65 27.96
N ARG A 39 38.29 27.65 28.69
CA ARG A 39 39.46 28.46 28.33
C ARG A 39 40.72 27.77 28.87
N GLY A 40 41.75 27.67 28.05
CA GLY A 40 43.04 27.11 28.42
C GLY A 40 43.95 27.01 27.19
N PRO A 41 45.27 26.83 27.39
CA PRO A 41 46.21 26.68 26.30
C PRO A 41 45.90 25.40 25.50
N LEU A 42 45.99 25.48 24.18
CA LEU A 42 45.87 24.36 23.26
C LEU A 42 47.05 24.40 22.30
N ASP A 43 47.68 23.26 22.04
CA ASP A 43 48.61 23.13 20.94
C ASP A 43 47.87 23.22 19.58
N SER A 44 48.63 23.34 18.49
CA SER A 44 48.04 23.50 17.15
C SER A 44 47.15 22.33 16.75
N ARG A 45 47.51 21.11 17.17
CA ARG A 45 46.78 19.86 16.87
C ARG A 45 45.47 19.76 17.64
N ALA A 46 45.47 20.06 18.94
CA ALA A 46 44.26 20.10 19.75
C ALA A 46 43.34 21.25 19.31
N LYS A 47 43.90 22.41 18.91
CA LYS A 47 43.11 23.49 18.32
C LYS A 47 42.42 23.05 17.01
N ALA A 48 43.11 22.30 16.15
CA ALA A 48 42.52 21.74 14.94
C ALA A 48 41.43 20.71 15.27
N LEU A 49 41.70 19.76 16.17
CA LEU A 49 40.73 18.75 16.59
C LEU A 49 39.48 19.41 17.19
N ARG A 50 39.64 20.39 18.07
CA ARG A 50 38.52 21.14 18.64
C ARG A 50 37.64 21.79 17.58
N ARG A 51 38.25 22.38 16.55
CA ARG A 51 37.52 23.01 15.44
C ARG A 51 36.76 21.98 14.61
N LEU A 52 37.38 20.85 14.27
CA LEU A 52 36.72 19.79 13.51
C LEU A 52 35.58 19.12 14.28
N LEU A 53 35.73 18.92 15.60
CA LEU A 53 34.65 18.40 16.43
C LEU A 53 33.47 19.38 16.51
N TYR A 54 33.72 20.68 16.60
CA TYR A 54 32.64 21.67 16.53
C TYR A 54 32.06 21.80 15.12
N LEU A 55 32.86 21.59 14.07
CA LEU A 55 32.37 21.52 12.70
C LEU A 55 31.42 20.33 12.51
N GLU A 56 31.76 19.17 13.07
CA GLU A 56 30.90 17.98 13.04
C GLU A 56 29.60 18.18 13.83
N VAL A 57 29.69 18.83 15.01
CA VAL A 57 28.52 19.22 15.79
C VAL A 57 27.64 20.20 15.01
N ALA A 58 28.23 21.22 14.39
CA ALA A 58 27.50 22.19 13.56
C ALA A 58 26.91 21.53 12.31
N TYR A 59 27.62 20.57 11.72
CA TYR A 59 27.13 19.78 10.61
C TYR A 59 25.88 19.01 11.01
N THR A 60 25.95 18.25 12.10
CA THR A 60 24.83 17.42 12.60
C THR A 60 23.59 18.26 12.92
N LEU A 61 23.78 19.43 13.55
CA LEU A 61 22.68 20.26 14.04
C LEU A 61 22.08 21.19 12.98
N VAL A 62 22.91 21.74 12.09
CA VAL A 62 22.52 22.86 11.23
C VAL A 62 22.86 22.60 9.77
N LEU A 63 24.10 22.20 9.46
CA LEU A 63 24.54 22.13 8.05
C LEU A 63 24.00 20.91 7.30
N ARG A 64 23.53 19.87 8.00
CA ARG A 64 22.95 18.67 7.38
C ARG A 64 21.80 19.00 6.43
N TYR A 65 20.91 19.93 6.80
CA TYR A 65 19.78 20.32 5.96
C TYR A 65 20.18 21.01 4.65
N PRO A 66 20.99 22.10 4.67
CA PRO A 66 21.43 22.73 3.43
C PRO A 66 22.42 21.88 2.64
N ILE A 67 23.25 21.05 3.29
CA ILE A 67 24.16 20.13 2.58
C ILE A 67 23.38 18.99 1.91
N GLY A 68 22.23 18.58 2.46
CA GLY A 68 21.31 17.64 1.80
C GLY A 68 20.72 18.17 0.47
N LEU A 69 20.91 19.46 0.15
CA LEU A 69 20.57 20.02 -1.16
C LEU A 69 21.69 19.82 -2.19
N LEU A 70 22.91 19.49 -1.75
CA LEU A 70 24.02 19.13 -2.63
C LEU A 70 23.87 17.68 -3.11
N PRO A 71 24.53 17.31 -4.23
CA PRO A 71 24.57 15.91 -4.65
C PRO A 71 25.09 15.02 -3.52
N ARG A 72 24.46 13.85 -3.31
CA ARG A 72 24.83 12.90 -2.25
C ARG A 72 26.32 12.54 -2.21
N PRO A 73 27.04 12.38 -3.35
CA PRO A 73 28.49 12.13 -3.31
C PRO A 73 29.29 13.26 -2.66
N VAL A 74 28.84 14.51 -2.76
CA VAL A 74 29.52 15.66 -2.16
C VAL A 74 29.42 15.59 -0.63
N ASP A 75 28.25 15.24 -0.11
CA ASP A 75 28.03 15.05 1.32
C ASP A 75 28.85 13.87 1.86
N ALA A 76 28.80 12.72 1.19
CA ALA A 76 29.58 11.54 1.54
C ALA A 76 31.09 11.81 1.50
N ALA A 77 31.59 12.52 0.49
CA ALA A 77 33.01 12.90 0.38
C ALA A 77 33.43 13.89 1.48
N PHE A 78 32.58 14.88 1.78
CA PHE A 78 32.81 15.82 2.87
C PHE A 78 32.91 15.10 4.22
N GLN A 79 31.96 14.19 4.49
CA GLN A 79 31.94 13.39 5.71
C GLN A 79 33.16 12.48 5.85
N LEU A 80 33.52 11.78 4.77
CA LEU A 80 34.72 10.95 4.74
C LEU A 80 35.98 11.77 5.06
N ALA A 81 36.13 12.95 4.45
CA ALA A 81 37.26 13.84 4.69
C ALA A 81 37.30 14.36 6.14
N LEU A 82 36.14 14.79 6.66
CA LEU A 82 36.01 15.31 8.02
C LEU A 82 36.36 14.26 9.07
N TRP A 83 35.76 13.07 8.98
CA TRP A 83 36.02 11.97 9.91
C TRP A 83 37.44 11.42 9.79
N THR A 84 38.03 11.40 8.59
CA THR A 84 39.44 11.05 8.40
C THR A 84 40.34 11.99 9.21
N ALA A 85 40.12 13.30 9.08
CA ALA A 85 40.90 14.29 9.80
C ALA A 85 40.71 14.19 11.33
N ILE A 86 39.48 13.96 11.80
CA ILE A 86 39.17 13.75 13.22
C ILE A 86 39.89 12.51 13.76
N TYR A 87 39.82 11.37 13.08
CA TYR A 87 40.44 10.12 13.54
C TYR A 87 41.97 10.20 13.59
N VAL A 88 42.60 10.80 12.57
CA VAL A 88 44.04 11.06 12.59
C VAL A 88 44.40 11.93 13.79
N LEU A 89 43.63 13.01 14.05
CA LEU A 89 43.89 13.89 15.18
C LEU A 89 43.59 13.23 16.53
N TYR A 90 42.62 12.32 16.66
CA TYR A 90 42.45 11.51 17.87
C TYR A 90 43.68 10.65 18.17
N LEU A 91 44.27 10.01 17.15
CA LEU A 91 45.50 9.24 17.33
C LEU A 91 46.70 10.11 17.73
N LEU A 92 46.72 11.38 17.32
CA LEU A 92 47.82 12.31 17.58
C LEU A 92 47.67 13.09 18.90
N VAL A 93 46.45 13.47 19.28
CA VAL A 93 46.16 14.37 20.42
C VAL A 93 45.98 13.58 21.73
N PHE A 94 45.46 12.36 21.67
CA PHE A 94 45.27 11.56 22.88
C PHE A 94 46.60 10.94 23.31
N ARG A 95 46.88 10.99 24.61
CA ARG A 95 48.04 10.35 25.24
C ARG A 95 47.76 8.86 25.41
N TRP A 96 47.90 8.12 24.32
CA TRP A 96 47.79 6.66 24.32
C TRP A 96 48.90 6.04 25.15
N ARG A 97 48.58 5.60 26.37
CA ARG A 97 49.55 4.97 27.28
C ARG A 97 50.08 3.63 26.75
N SER A 98 49.36 2.97 25.85
CA SER A 98 49.75 1.70 25.21
C SER A 98 49.85 1.86 23.70
N ARG A 99 50.97 1.40 23.12
CA ARG A 99 51.15 1.32 21.65
C ARG A 99 50.14 0.39 21.01
N VAL A 100 49.81 -0.72 21.69
CA VAL A 100 48.82 -1.69 21.22
C VAL A 100 47.45 -1.03 21.12
N LEU A 101 47.02 -0.31 22.16
CA LEU A 101 45.72 0.36 22.16
C LEU A 101 45.62 1.41 21.03
N ARG A 102 46.70 2.16 20.78
CA ARG A 102 46.77 3.12 19.68
C ARG A 102 46.70 2.43 18.31
N ALA A 103 47.41 1.32 18.13
CA ALA A 103 47.38 0.54 16.88
C ALA A 103 45.99 -0.06 16.64
N THR A 104 45.35 -0.62 17.68
CA THR A 104 43.98 -1.14 17.60
C THR A 104 42.99 -0.03 17.26
N ALA A 105 43.08 1.14 17.90
CA ALA A 105 42.24 2.29 17.56
C ALA A 105 42.43 2.73 16.11
N GLY A 106 43.69 2.80 15.63
CA GLY A 106 43.99 3.13 14.24
C GLY A 106 43.42 2.13 13.25
N ALA A 107 43.50 0.82 13.55
CA ALA A 107 42.90 -0.22 12.71
C ALA A 107 41.37 -0.08 12.64
N MET A 108 40.70 0.12 13.79
CA MET A 108 39.25 0.31 13.81
C MET A 108 38.80 1.59 13.10
N PHE A 109 39.55 2.68 13.23
CA PHE A 109 39.29 3.91 12.48
C PHE A 109 39.45 3.69 10.97
N ALA A 110 40.48 2.97 10.53
CA ALA A 110 40.67 2.65 9.13
C ALA A 110 39.52 1.80 8.56
N ILE A 111 39.03 0.80 9.31
CA ILE A 111 37.86 0.00 8.91
C ILE A 111 36.60 0.88 8.80
N GLY A 112 36.36 1.76 9.78
CA GLY A 112 35.24 2.69 9.72
C GLY A 112 35.29 3.64 8.51
N LEU A 113 36.47 4.15 8.18
CA LEU A 113 36.69 4.99 7.00
C LEU A 113 36.54 4.21 5.69
N ALA A 114 36.97 2.94 5.65
CA ALA A 114 36.76 2.08 4.49
C ALA A 114 35.27 1.89 4.20
N GLY A 115 34.43 1.75 5.24
CA GLY A 115 32.98 1.72 5.07
C GLY A 115 32.38 3.03 4.57
N MET A 116 32.85 4.17 5.07
CA MET A 116 32.43 5.48 4.54
C MET A 116 32.88 5.68 3.09
N ALA A 117 34.05 5.17 2.71
CA ALA A 117 34.55 5.22 1.34
C ALA A 117 33.76 4.30 0.40
N ASP A 118 33.37 3.10 0.86
CA ASP A 118 32.50 2.19 0.11
C ASP A 118 31.13 2.84 -0.16
N GLY A 119 30.52 3.48 0.84
CA GLY A 119 29.28 4.25 0.65
C GLY A 119 29.42 5.45 -0.31
N LEU A 120 30.62 6.07 -0.38
CA LEU A 120 30.90 7.10 -1.39
C LEU A 120 31.03 6.51 -2.80
N LEU A 121 31.60 5.31 -2.93
CA LEU A 121 31.73 4.62 -4.23
C LEU A 121 30.36 4.19 -4.76
N ASP A 122 29.48 3.69 -3.89
CA ASP A 122 28.08 3.39 -4.20
C ASP A 122 27.35 4.63 -4.74
N GLU A 123 27.42 5.77 -4.03
CA GLU A 123 26.80 7.03 -4.49
C GLU A 123 27.39 7.57 -5.82
N LEU A 124 28.57 7.11 -6.22
CA LEU A 124 29.22 7.44 -7.50
C LEU A 124 28.96 6.43 -8.61
N ASP A 125 28.10 5.42 -8.38
CA ASP A 125 27.85 4.28 -9.28
C ASP A 125 29.14 3.53 -9.67
N LEU A 126 30.09 3.44 -8.75
CA LEU A 126 31.35 2.70 -8.94
C LEU A 126 31.26 1.30 -8.30
N ALA A 127 32.15 0.40 -8.73
CA ALA A 127 32.16 -0.98 -8.24
C ALA A 127 32.30 -1.04 -6.71
N GLU A 128 31.22 -1.48 -6.05
CA GLU A 128 31.16 -1.70 -4.60
C GLU A 128 32.17 -2.78 -4.17
N PHE A 129 32.77 -2.62 -2.99
CA PHE A 129 33.67 -3.63 -2.44
C PHE A 129 32.94 -4.83 -1.87
N ALA A 130 31.70 -4.67 -1.36
CA ALA A 130 30.81 -5.77 -0.99
C ALA A 130 29.40 -5.31 -0.57
N SER A 131 28.37 -5.57 -1.38
CA SER A 131 26.97 -5.48 -0.95
C SER A 131 26.59 -6.72 -0.13
N GLY A 132 26.27 -6.53 1.15
CA GLY A 132 25.72 -7.59 1.97
C GLY A 132 25.50 -7.18 3.42
N TYR A 133 24.46 -7.74 4.03
CA TYR A 133 24.10 -7.51 5.43
C TYR A 133 25.28 -7.72 6.40
N VAL A 134 26.17 -8.67 6.10
CA VAL A 134 27.38 -8.96 6.90
C VAL A 134 28.37 -7.79 6.92
N VAL A 135 28.52 -7.09 5.79
CA VAL A 135 29.44 -5.95 5.65
C VAL A 135 28.91 -4.75 6.43
N VAL A 136 27.62 -4.46 6.29
CA VAL A 136 26.93 -3.41 7.05
C VAL A 136 27.06 -3.66 8.56
N MET A 137 26.81 -4.89 9.02
CA MET A 137 27.00 -5.27 10.42
C MET A 137 28.45 -5.16 10.87
N GLY A 138 29.41 -5.54 10.03
CA GLY A 138 30.84 -5.40 10.30
C GLY A 138 31.26 -3.92 10.48
N LEU A 139 30.77 -3.04 9.62
CA LEU A 139 31.03 -1.59 9.70
C LEU A 139 30.39 -0.96 10.94
N MET A 140 29.18 -1.38 11.31
CA MET A 140 28.52 -0.95 12.55
C MET A 140 29.31 -1.37 13.79
N VAL A 141 29.72 -2.64 13.87
CA VAL A 141 30.57 -3.15 14.95
C VAL A 141 31.89 -2.37 15.00
N ALA A 142 32.45 -2.02 13.84
CA ALA A 142 33.65 -1.22 13.76
C ALA A 142 33.46 0.21 14.32
N GLY A 143 32.34 0.88 14.00
CA GLY A 143 31.98 2.18 14.56
C GLY A 143 31.79 2.15 16.08
N VAL A 144 31.15 1.09 16.60
CA VAL A 144 31.04 0.86 18.05
C VAL A 144 32.41 0.68 18.68
N ALA A 145 33.25 -0.19 18.12
CA ALA A 145 34.60 -0.43 18.61
C ALA A 145 35.47 0.84 18.58
N ALA A 146 35.37 1.63 17.51
CA ALA A 146 36.04 2.93 17.38
C ALA A 146 35.63 3.89 18.50
N THR A 147 34.33 3.99 18.80
CA THR A 147 33.80 4.84 19.89
C THR A 147 34.30 4.36 21.25
N VAL A 148 34.23 3.05 21.53
CA VAL A 148 34.73 2.44 22.77
C VAL A 148 36.22 2.74 22.97
N LEU A 149 37.04 2.52 21.93
CA LEU A 149 38.48 2.77 22.00
C LEU A 149 38.80 4.25 22.21
N THR A 150 38.00 5.14 21.63
CA THR A 150 38.12 6.59 21.82
C THR A 150 37.80 6.98 23.27
N VAL A 151 36.71 6.48 23.85
CA VAL A 151 36.34 6.73 25.25
C VAL A 151 37.36 6.13 26.23
N VAL A 152 37.88 4.94 25.95
CA VAL A 152 38.96 4.34 26.76
C VAL A 152 40.24 5.17 26.65
N GLY A 153 40.56 5.67 25.46
CA GLY A 153 41.66 6.62 25.25
C GLY A 153 41.50 7.89 26.09
N GLN A 154 40.30 8.50 26.05
CA GLN A 154 39.96 9.67 26.87
C GLN A 154 40.07 9.38 28.37
N TRP A 155 39.57 8.24 28.82
CA TRP A 155 39.62 7.84 30.23
C TRP A 155 41.06 7.66 30.72
N ARG A 156 41.92 7.01 29.91
CA ARG A 156 43.33 6.76 30.25
C ARG A 156 44.18 8.02 30.24
N ASP A 157 43.84 8.97 29.37
CA ASP A 157 44.51 10.26 29.27
C ASP A 157 44.14 11.17 30.46
N GLY A 158 42.92 11.03 31.00
CA GLY A 158 42.53 11.61 32.29
C GLY A 158 42.10 13.08 32.27
N ARG A 159 42.25 13.76 31.12
CA ARG A 159 41.81 15.15 30.91
C ARG A 159 40.29 15.34 30.89
N TRP A 160 39.54 14.30 30.51
CA TRP A 160 38.08 14.38 30.35
C TRP A 160 37.33 14.12 31.66
N SER A 161 36.25 14.88 31.84
CA SER A 161 35.36 14.73 32.98
C SER A 161 34.61 13.39 32.94
N ARG A 162 34.14 12.95 34.11
CA ARG A 162 33.27 11.77 34.20
C ARG A 162 31.98 11.94 33.39
N GLY A 163 31.50 13.18 33.23
CA GLY A 163 30.33 13.49 32.42
C GLY A 163 30.57 13.24 30.93
N THR A 164 31.73 13.66 30.40
CA THR A 164 32.10 13.40 29.00
C THR A 164 32.29 11.91 28.75
N LEU A 165 32.96 11.20 29.66
CA LEU A 165 33.13 9.75 29.55
C LEU A 165 31.77 9.02 29.61
N ALA A 166 30.87 9.44 30.50
CA ALA A 166 29.52 8.88 30.57
C ALA A 166 28.73 9.14 29.29
N ALA A 167 28.82 10.35 28.70
CA ALA A 167 28.20 10.66 27.41
C ALA A 167 28.74 9.78 26.28
N GLY A 168 30.05 9.50 26.27
CA GLY A 168 30.68 8.59 25.31
C GLY A 168 30.28 7.12 25.50
N TRP A 169 30.08 6.66 26.74
CA TRP A 169 29.53 5.32 26.97
C TRP A 169 28.04 5.23 26.62
N LEU A 170 27.28 6.29 26.88
CA LEU A 170 25.88 6.36 26.47
C LEU A 170 25.74 6.36 24.94
N SER A 171 26.63 7.02 24.19
CA SER A 171 26.61 6.99 22.73
C SER A 171 26.84 5.58 22.18
N VAL A 172 27.70 4.77 22.81
CA VAL A 172 27.84 3.33 22.48
C VAL A 172 26.53 2.59 22.68
N GLY A 173 25.83 2.87 23.79
CA GLY A 173 24.52 2.29 24.07
C GLY A 173 23.48 2.59 22.99
N VAL A 174 23.53 3.77 22.38
CA VAL A 174 22.66 4.13 21.25
C VAL A 174 22.84 3.16 20.09
N TYR A 175 24.07 2.93 19.64
CA TYR A 175 24.34 2.02 18.53
C TYR A 175 23.92 0.58 18.84
N VAL A 176 24.13 0.12 20.08
CA VAL A 176 23.76 -1.24 20.50
C VAL A 176 22.24 -1.41 20.64
N LEU A 177 21.51 -0.36 21.00
CA LEU A 177 20.06 -0.41 21.24
C LEU A 177 19.25 -0.20 19.94
N VAL A 178 19.66 0.76 19.11
CA VAL A 178 18.91 1.15 17.90
C VAL A 178 18.79 -0.01 16.91
N ILE A 179 19.84 -0.81 16.73
CA ILE A 179 19.88 -1.91 15.75
C ILE A 179 18.88 -3.04 16.08
N PRO A 180 18.89 -3.66 17.27
CA PRO A 180 17.91 -4.69 17.60
C PRO A 180 16.49 -4.12 17.73
N LEU A 181 16.33 -2.85 18.09
CA LEU A 181 15.02 -2.20 18.11
C LEU A 181 14.46 -2.04 16.70
N ASP A 182 15.26 -1.58 15.72
CA ASP A 182 14.85 -1.45 14.32
C ASP A 182 14.35 -2.80 13.76
N ALA A 183 15.15 -3.85 13.94
CA ALA A 183 14.78 -5.21 13.51
C ALA A 183 13.57 -5.81 14.28
N LEU A 184 13.37 -5.45 15.55
CA LEU A 184 12.23 -5.91 16.35
C LEU A 184 10.96 -5.14 15.98
N PHE A 185 11.05 -3.85 15.65
CA PHE A 185 9.90 -3.00 15.38
C PHE A 185 9.36 -3.14 13.97
N GLU A 186 10.19 -3.46 12.97
CA GLU A 186 9.70 -3.92 11.65
C GLU A 186 8.71 -5.09 11.80
N ARG A 187 8.88 -5.93 12.83
CA ARG A 187 7.99 -7.07 13.10
C ARG A 187 6.74 -6.74 13.89
N LEU A 188 6.72 -5.62 14.64
CA LEU A 188 5.65 -5.31 15.60
C LEU A 188 4.66 -4.25 15.09
N SER A 189 4.89 -3.68 13.90
CA SER A 189 4.00 -2.67 13.28
C SER A 189 3.64 -1.49 14.21
N VAL A 190 4.46 -1.19 15.21
CA VAL A 190 4.27 -0.05 16.11
C VAL A 190 4.68 1.23 15.36
N GLY A 191 3.91 2.31 15.53
CA GLY A 191 4.03 3.58 14.78
C GLY A 191 5.46 4.02 14.47
N TYR A 192 5.87 3.83 13.21
CA TYR A 192 7.20 4.12 12.66
C TYR A 192 7.73 5.52 13.00
N LEU A 193 6.82 6.51 13.11
CA LEU A 193 7.17 7.90 13.39
C LEU A 193 7.71 8.11 14.82
N ALA A 194 7.07 7.53 15.83
CA ALA A 194 7.50 7.67 17.22
C ALA A 194 8.91 7.12 17.42
N MET A 195 9.22 6.01 16.75
CA MET A 195 10.55 5.43 16.73
C MET A 195 11.57 6.37 16.08
N LEU A 196 11.31 6.87 14.87
CA LEU A 196 12.20 7.81 14.19
C LEU A 196 12.50 9.05 15.04
N VAL A 197 11.48 9.60 15.68
CA VAL A 197 11.59 10.74 16.59
C VAL A 197 12.50 10.44 17.78
N MET A 198 12.37 9.24 18.36
CA MET A 198 13.19 8.81 19.50
C MET A 198 14.62 8.47 19.07
N VAL A 199 14.82 7.78 17.93
CA VAL A 199 16.14 7.49 17.38
C VAL A 199 16.90 8.79 17.07
N ASP A 200 16.22 9.79 16.50
CA ASP A 200 16.83 11.11 16.26
C ASP A 200 17.20 11.81 17.57
N ALA A 201 16.33 11.79 18.59
CA ALA A 201 16.62 12.37 19.90
C ALA A 201 17.80 11.68 20.60
N VAL A 202 17.87 10.35 20.50
CA VAL A 202 18.93 9.54 21.09
C VAL A 202 20.24 9.68 20.30
N GLY A 203 20.18 9.89 18.98
CA GLY A 203 21.33 10.20 18.13
C GLY A 203 22.13 11.42 18.58
N LEU A 204 21.46 12.43 19.18
CA LEU A 204 22.13 13.62 19.74
C LEU A 204 23.06 13.33 20.92
N VAL A 205 22.98 12.15 21.55
CA VAL A 205 23.90 11.76 22.63
C VAL A 205 25.34 11.70 22.11
N GLY A 206 25.54 11.20 20.89
CA GLY A 206 26.85 11.23 20.22
C GLY A 206 27.34 12.66 20.03
N THR A 207 26.47 13.56 19.57
CA THR A 207 26.78 14.99 19.38
C THR A 207 27.14 15.69 20.70
N VAL A 208 26.45 15.37 21.79
CA VAL A 208 26.79 15.87 23.15
C VAL A 208 28.18 15.40 23.55
N TRP A 209 28.52 14.13 23.29
CA TRP A 209 29.85 13.61 23.59
C TRP A 209 30.94 14.30 22.77
N LEU A 210 30.73 14.54 21.47
CA LEU A 210 31.67 15.27 20.62
C LEU A 210 31.86 16.73 21.09
N ALA A 211 30.76 17.43 21.40
CA ALA A 211 30.81 18.80 21.92
C ALA A 211 31.49 18.88 23.29
N ALA A 212 31.24 17.91 24.19
CA ALA A 212 31.89 17.84 25.49
C ALA A 212 33.38 17.51 25.36
N THR A 213 33.75 16.61 24.44
CA THR A 213 35.14 16.29 24.10
C THR A 213 35.89 17.53 23.61
N ALA A 214 35.29 18.30 22.70
CA ALA A 214 35.85 19.56 22.17
C ALA A 214 35.96 20.65 23.25
N ARG A 215 34.97 20.72 24.15
CA ARG A 215 34.96 21.68 25.26
C ARG A 215 36.10 21.43 26.25
N GLU A 216 36.37 20.16 26.57
CA GLU A 216 37.29 19.72 27.64
C GLU A 216 38.72 19.44 27.17
N LEU A 217 39.01 19.65 25.90
CA LEU A 217 40.33 19.51 25.31
C LEU A 217 41.49 20.31 25.96
N PRO A 218 41.30 21.54 26.51
CA PRO A 218 42.39 22.35 27.07
C PRO A 218 42.81 21.99 28.51
N THR A 219 42.21 20.97 29.13
CA THR A 219 42.33 20.75 30.58
C THR A 219 43.60 19.96 30.93
N GLU A 220 44.76 20.63 31.08
CA GLU A 220 45.93 20.02 31.74
C GLU A 220 45.87 20.16 33.28
N ASP A 221 45.27 21.25 33.78
CA ASP A 221 45.04 21.47 35.22
C ASP A 221 43.55 21.52 35.53
N ARG A 222 43.08 20.50 36.27
CA ARG A 222 41.67 20.33 36.64
C ARG A 222 41.30 21.28 37.78
N PRO A 223 40.38 22.25 37.60
CA PRO A 223 39.76 22.93 38.73
C PRO A 223 38.87 21.94 39.49
N ALA A 224 38.85 22.02 40.82
CA ALA A 224 38.05 21.16 41.70
C ALA A 224 36.57 21.12 41.29
N ASP A 225 35.93 19.95 41.51
CA ASP A 225 34.53 19.70 41.16
C ASP A 225 33.59 20.83 41.66
N PRO A 226 32.59 21.24 40.87
CA PRO A 226 31.69 22.32 41.26
C PRO A 226 30.85 21.97 42.50
N PRO A 227 30.52 22.96 43.36
CA PRO A 227 29.87 22.72 44.64
C PRO A 227 28.48 22.08 44.50
N PRO A 228 28.05 21.28 45.51
CA PRO A 228 26.85 20.43 45.47
C PRO A 228 25.53 21.19 45.21
N ALA A 229 25.49 22.51 45.43
CA ALA A 229 24.34 23.35 45.14
C ALA A 229 23.94 23.35 43.65
N ARG A 230 24.91 23.29 42.72
CA ARG A 230 24.62 23.20 41.28
C ARG A 230 24.01 21.86 40.86
N ARG A 231 24.22 20.78 41.64
CA ARG A 231 23.58 19.47 41.40
C ARG A 231 22.10 19.45 41.77
N ARG A 232 21.66 20.29 42.73
CA ARG A 232 20.23 20.41 43.10
C ARG A 232 19.42 21.15 42.05
N ALA A 233 19.95 22.22 41.45
CA ALA A 233 19.27 22.95 40.38
C ALA A 233 19.01 22.07 39.14
N VAL A 234 19.97 21.19 38.80
CA VAL A 234 19.80 20.21 37.71
C VAL A 234 18.72 19.18 38.02
N ARG A 235 18.58 18.73 39.28
CA ARG A 235 17.51 17.79 39.68
C ARG A 235 16.11 18.43 39.67
N VAL A 236 16.00 19.71 40.02
CA VAL A 236 14.73 20.46 39.99
C VAL A 236 14.27 20.73 38.54
N ALA A 237 15.21 21.03 37.64
CA ALA A 237 14.91 21.15 36.21
C ALA A 237 14.42 19.82 35.61
N VAL A 238 14.99 18.68 36.03
CA VAL A 238 14.53 17.34 35.61
C VAL A 238 13.13 17.00 36.15
N ALA A 239 12.78 17.44 37.37
CA ALA A 239 11.45 17.21 37.93
C ALA A 239 10.36 18.08 37.25
N ALA A 240 10.68 19.32 36.89
CA ALA A 240 9.76 20.21 36.17
C ALA A 240 9.44 19.70 34.75
N VAL A 241 10.40 19.03 34.11
CA VAL A 241 10.24 18.34 32.82
C VAL A 241 9.23 17.19 32.88
N ILE A 242 9.06 16.53 34.04
CA ILE A 242 8.16 15.39 34.19
C ILE A 242 6.72 15.82 34.49
N VAL A 243 6.52 16.92 35.23
CA VAL A 243 5.20 17.31 35.77
C VAL A 243 4.41 18.22 34.82
N VAL A 244 5.08 19.08 34.05
CA VAL A 244 4.42 20.01 33.11
C VAL A 244 3.68 19.32 31.96
N PRO A 245 4.16 18.20 31.37
CA PRO A 245 3.41 17.46 30.34
C PRO A 245 2.09 16.84 30.85
N VAL A 246 2.04 16.44 32.13
CA VAL A 246 0.84 15.82 32.74
C VAL A 246 -0.28 16.84 32.95
N ILE A 247 0.07 18.08 33.27
CA ILE A 247 -0.90 19.17 33.46
C ILE A 247 -1.39 19.71 32.10
N ALA A 248 -0.56 19.66 31.05
CA ALA A 248 -0.95 20.02 29.69
C ALA A 248 -1.82 18.97 28.98
N ALA A 249 -1.88 17.73 29.50
CA ALA A 249 -2.71 16.65 28.99
C ALA A 249 -4.21 16.79 29.35
N ILE A 250 -4.58 17.80 30.14
CA ILE A 250 -5.97 18.13 30.48
C ILE A 250 -6.37 19.39 29.67
N GLN A 251 -6.73 19.20 28.40
CA GLN A 251 -7.37 20.24 27.58
C GLN A 251 -8.85 19.89 27.36
N PRO A 252 -9.77 20.88 27.32
CA PRO A 252 -11.18 20.66 27.04
C PRO A 252 -11.37 20.14 25.60
N GLU A 253 -12.14 19.08 25.45
CA GLU A 253 -12.56 18.49 24.16
C GLU A 253 -13.16 19.56 23.23
N GLN A 254 -12.37 20.06 22.27
CA GLN A 254 -12.87 20.91 21.17
C GLN A 254 -12.51 20.38 19.78
N THR A 255 -11.76 19.27 19.66
CA THR A 255 -11.45 18.67 18.36
C THR A 255 -12.49 17.61 18.01
N ALA A 256 -13.07 17.72 16.81
CA ALA A 256 -13.95 16.71 16.25
C ALA A 256 -13.35 15.30 16.38
N HIS A 257 -14.10 14.38 16.98
CA HIS A 257 -13.71 12.98 16.98
C HIS A 257 -13.89 12.42 15.56
N LEU A 258 -12.79 12.01 14.94
CA LEU A 258 -12.74 11.33 13.65
C LEU A 258 -12.24 9.91 13.91
N THR A 259 -13.15 8.96 13.99
CA THR A 259 -12.84 7.54 14.18
C THR A 259 -12.38 6.90 12.85
N TYR A 260 -12.83 7.43 11.70
CA TYR A 260 -12.52 6.90 10.37
C TYR A 260 -11.97 7.99 9.44
N THR A 261 -11.05 7.60 8.55
CA THR A 261 -10.57 8.44 7.45
C THR A 261 -10.77 7.69 6.14
N GLY A 262 -10.88 8.39 5.01
CA GLY A 262 -11.05 7.75 3.70
C GLY A 262 -9.93 6.79 3.26
N TRP A 263 -8.89 6.64 4.07
CA TRP A 263 -7.72 5.78 3.85
C TRP A 263 -7.55 4.67 4.91
N SER A 264 -8.46 4.52 5.87
CA SER A 264 -8.33 3.42 6.84
C SER A 264 -8.53 2.08 6.12
N MET A 265 -7.53 1.20 6.21
CA MET A 265 -7.53 -0.10 5.53
C MET A 265 -8.70 -0.99 5.97
N ASP A 266 -9.24 -0.77 7.16
CA ASP A 266 -10.41 -1.49 7.68
C ASP A 266 -11.71 -1.16 6.92
N CYS A 267 -11.72 -0.16 6.03
CA CYS A 267 -12.91 0.21 5.24
C CYS A 267 -13.02 -0.54 3.90
N TYR A 268 -12.05 -1.37 3.51
CA TYR A 268 -12.09 -2.06 2.21
C TYR A 268 -12.96 -3.33 2.22
N ASP A 269 -13.16 -3.95 3.38
CA ASP A 269 -14.02 -5.12 3.51
C ASP A 269 -15.50 -4.68 3.51
N ARG A 270 -16.15 -4.83 2.36
CA ARG A 270 -17.57 -4.53 2.17
C ARG A 270 -18.44 -5.62 2.81
N VAL A 271 -18.59 -5.56 4.12
CA VAL A 271 -19.47 -6.48 4.86
C VAL A 271 -20.93 -6.17 4.55
N SER A 272 -21.71 -7.20 4.18
CA SER A 272 -23.15 -7.08 3.97
C SER A 272 -23.86 -6.61 5.23
N PHE A 273 -24.92 -5.81 5.07
CA PHE A 273 -25.65 -5.24 6.21
C PHE A 273 -26.14 -6.31 7.21
N GLY A 274 -26.67 -7.44 6.70
CA GLY A 274 -27.22 -8.49 7.54
C GLY A 274 -26.20 -9.16 8.47
N ASP A 275 -24.91 -9.07 8.14
CA ASP A 275 -23.81 -9.64 8.94
C ASP A 275 -23.27 -8.68 10.00
N LEU A 276 -23.63 -7.38 9.91
CA LEU A 276 -23.17 -6.36 10.84
C LEU A 276 -23.98 -6.35 12.14
N LYS A 277 -23.27 -6.31 13.27
CA LYS A 277 -23.91 -6.06 14.56
C LYS A 277 -24.42 -4.61 14.59
N PRO A 278 -25.51 -4.31 15.34
CA PRO A 278 -26.05 -2.96 15.42
C PRO A 278 -25.03 -1.87 15.77
N GLY A 279 -24.04 -2.17 16.62
CA GLY A 279 -22.99 -1.23 17.00
C GLY A 279 -21.92 -0.95 15.93
N GLU A 280 -21.85 -1.77 14.87
CA GLU A 280 -20.84 -1.66 13.81
C GLU A 280 -21.38 -0.89 12.58
N ARG A 281 -22.69 -0.64 12.52
CA ARG A 281 -23.36 -0.05 11.34
C ARG A 281 -23.00 1.41 11.12
N ASP A 282 -22.98 2.22 12.18
CA ASP A 282 -22.57 3.62 12.09
C ASP A 282 -21.12 3.73 11.60
N ALA A 283 -20.24 2.81 12.00
CA ALA A 283 -18.87 2.72 11.52
C ALA A 283 -18.79 2.36 10.02
N ALA A 284 -19.55 1.35 9.58
CA ALA A 284 -19.63 0.96 8.17
C ALA A 284 -20.12 2.13 7.29
N PHE A 285 -21.11 2.90 7.77
CA PHE A 285 -21.55 4.12 7.09
C PHE A 285 -20.44 5.17 7.00
N LEU A 286 -19.76 5.45 8.11
CA LEU A 286 -18.68 6.45 8.14
C LEU A 286 -17.54 6.08 7.18
N CYS A 287 -17.19 4.80 7.09
CA CYS A 287 -16.26 4.26 6.10
C CYS A 287 -16.72 4.58 4.66
N ARG A 288 -17.96 4.22 4.30
CA ARG A 288 -18.52 4.48 2.96
C ARG A 288 -18.57 5.97 2.64
N ALA A 289 -19.04 6.77 3.59
CA ALA A 289 -19.25 8.18 3.40
C ALA A 289 -17.95 8.96 3.21
N ARG A 290 -16.82 8.45 3.74
CA ARG A 290 -15.46 8.98 3.55
C ARG A 290 -14.66 8.27 2.46
N SER A 291 -15.17 7.19 1.87
CA SER A 291 -14.43 6.41 0.88
C SER A 291 -14.05 7.25 -0.34
N ARG A 292 -12.82 7.02 -0.83
CA ARG A 292 -12.28 7.58 -2.07
C ARG A 292 -12.00 6.49 -3.12
N GLU A 293 -12.57 5.32 -2.90
CA GLU A 293 -12.40 4.15 -3.78
C GLU A 293 -12.80 4.50 -5.23
N GLY A 294 -12.05 3.98 -6.20
CA GLY A 294 -12.28 4.26 -7.62
C GLY A 294 -12.01 5.71 -8.05
N GLY A 295 -11.32 6.51 -7.22
CA GLY A 295 -11.04 7.92 -7.53
C GLY A 295 -12.26 8.84 -7.37
N VAL A 296 -13.34 8.32 -6.79
CA VAL A 296 -14.57 9.08 -6.56
C VAL A 296 -14.39 9.99 -5.33
N PRO A 297 -14.76 11.28 -5.40
CA PRO A 297 -14.75 12.16 -4.23
C PRO A 297 -15.67 11.63 -3.11
N PRO A 298 -15.32 11.80 -1.81
CA PRO A 298 -16.13 11.26 -0.72
C PRO A 298 -17.50 11.93 -0.63
N MET A 299 -18.47 11.27 0.03
CA MET A 299 -19.81 11.84 0.23
C MET A 299 -19.76 13.09 1.11
N PHE A 300 -18.91 13.09 2.15
CA PHE A 300 -18.69 14.21 3.05
C PHE A 300 -17.20 14.58 3.14
N PRO A 301 -16.86 15.85 3.39
CA PRO A 301 -15.48 16.27 3.56
C PRO A 301 -14.89 15.73 4.87
N ASP A 302 -13.58 15.45 4.87
CA ASP A 302 -12.87 14.87 6.02
C ASP A 302 -12.85 15.79 7.27
N SER A 303 -13.17 17.07 7.09
CA SER A 303 -13.23 18.08 8.15
C SER A 303 -14.48 17.97 9.05
N LEU A 304 -15.51 17.21 8.63
CA LEU A 304 -16.69 17.00 9.47
C LEU A 304 -16.42 15.93 10.53
N SER A 305 -16.91 16.18 11.75
CA SER A 305 -16.95 15.17 12.81
C SER A 305 -17.84 13.99 12.44
N ASP A 306 -17.56 12.81 12.98
CA ASP A 306 -18.37 11.61 12.71
C ASP A 306 -19.84 11.79 13.11
N GLN A 307 -20.10 12.47 14.22
CA GLN A 307 -21.46 12.77 14.66
C GLN A 307 -22.21 13.68 13.67
N ALA A 308 -21.51 14.63 13.05
CA ALA A 308 -22.09 15.48 12.01
C ALA A 308 -22.39 14.67 10.74
N ILE A 309 -21.49 13.78 10.32
CA ILE A 309 -21.70 12.88 9.17
C ILE A 309 -22.90 11.96 9.42
N LEU A 310 -22.98 11.32 10.58
CA LEU A 310 -24.13 10.48 10.97
C LEU A 310 -25.43 11.28 11.01
N GLY A 311 -25.38 12.51 11.52
CA GLY A 311 -26.51 13.44 11.50
C GLY A 311 -27.00 13.74 10.09
N TYR A 312 -26.08 14.06 9.17
CA TYR A 312 -26.40 14.29 7.76
C TYR A 312 -26.89 13.03 7.05
N GLY A 313 -26.29 11.87 7.30
CA GLY A 313 -26.73 10.57 6.76
C GLY A 313 -28.18 10.26 7.13
N ARG A 314 -28.55 10.41 8.40
CA ARG A 314 -29.93 10.23 8.87
C ARG A 314 -30.90 11.26 8.29
N ALA A 315 -30.44 12.48 7.99
CA ALA A 315 -31.25 13.48 7.31
C ALA A 315 -31.49 13.10 5.84
N LEU A 316 -30.47 12.61 5.13
CA LEU A 316 -30.58 12.13 3.76
C LEU A 316 -31.58 10.98 3.63
N CYS A 317 -31.61 10.07 4.60
CA CYS A 317 -32.58 8.98 4.64
C CYS A 317 -34.04 9.42 4.70
N ARG A 318 -34.32 10.56 5.35
CA ARG A 318 -35.70 11.02 5.57
C ARG A 318 -36.27 11.76 4.37
N THR A 319 -35.40 12.21 3.46
CA THR A 319 -35.83 12.87 2.23
C THR A 319 -35.91 11.89 1.06
N LYS A 320 -37.00 11.97 0.31
CA LYS A 320 -37.19 11.26 -0.96
C LYS A 320 -36.91 12.17 -2.16
N ASP A 321 -36.77 13.46 -1.92
CA ASP A 321 -36.62 14.45 -2.98
C ASP A 321 -35.15 14.68 -3.32
N ARG A 322 -34.85 14.67 -4.62
CA ARG A 322 -33.47 14.77 -5.12
C ARG A 322 -32.88 16.15 -4.85
N GLU A 323 -33.68 17.22 -4.98
CA GLU A 323 -33.21 18.59 -4.76
C GLU A 323 -32.90 18.81 -3.27
N GLU A 324 -33.71 18.24 -2.38
CA GLU A 324 -33.47 18.29 -0.94
C GLU A 324 -32.21 17.49 -0.53
N GLN A 325 -31.96 16.31 -1.12
CA GLN A 325 -30.71 15.57 -0.91
C GLN A 325 -29.49 16.38 -1.33
N GLU A 326 -29.54 17.01 -2.51
CA GLU A 326 -28.47 17.88 -3.00
C GLU A 326 -28.25 19.06 -2.04
N ALA A 327 -29.32 19.70 -1.56
CA ALA A 327 -29.24 20.81 -0.62
C ALA A 327 -28.59 20.39 0.72
N ILE A 328 -28.89 19.19 1.23
CA ILE A 328 -28.26 18.64 2.44
C ILE A 328 -26.76 18.43 2.21
N LEU A 329 -26.38 17.76 1.11
CA LEU A 329 -24.98 17.49 0.80
C LEU A 329 -24.18 18.78 0.56
N LYS A 330 -24.78 19.77 -0.10
CA LYS A 330 -24.17 21.10 -0.30
C LYS A 330 -23.93 21.81 1.02
N ARG A 331 -24.88 21.77 1.96
CA ARG A 331 -24.73 22.33 3.31
C ARG A 331 -23.63 21.63 4.10
N ALA A 332 -23.47 20.32 3.90
CA ALA A 332 -22.41 19.52 4.50
C ALA A 332 -21.04 19.75 3.84
N GLY A 333 -20.93 20.54 2.77
CA GLY A 333 -19.67 20.80 2.06
C GLY A 333 -19.20 19.63 1.20
N SER A 334 -20.12 18.76 0.76
CA SER A 334 -19.80 17.66 -0.16
C SER A 334 -19.21 18.20 -1.47
N ALA A 335 -18.22 17.49 -2.01
CA ALA A 335 -17.66 17.77 -3.33
C ALA A 335 -18.55 17.27 -4.47
N ARG A 336 -19.56 16.42 -4.17
CA ARG A 336 -20.45 15.79 -5.15
C ARG A 336 -21.93 15.91 -4.78
N PRO A 337 -22.45 17.12 -4.51
CA PRO A 337 -23.81 17.27 -3.98
C PRO A 337 -24.90 16.78 -4.94
N ALA A 338 -24.71 16.96 -6.26
CA ALA A 338 -25.68 16.53 -7.28
C ALA A 338 -25.84 15.01 -7.38
N TRP A 339 -24.86 14.23 -6.90
CA TRP A 339 -24.89 12.77 -7.00
C TRP A 339 -25.89 12.13 -6.03
N GLY A 340 -26.30 12.85 -4.99
CA GLY A 340 -27.17 12.32 -3.94
C GLY A 340 -26.45 11.30 -3.06
N ALA A 341 -27.23 10.50 -2.32
CA ALA A 341 -26.72 9.38 -1.54
C ALA A 341 -27.41 8.09 -1.95
N ASP A 342 -26.61 7.05 -2.18
CA ASP A 342 -27.13 5.75 -2.60
C ASP A 342 -27.83 5.03 -1.44
N GLN A 343 -28.92 4.31 -1.72
CA GLN A 343 -29.62 3.49 -0.74
C GLN A 343 -28.71 2.39 -0.16
N TRP A 344 -27.77 1.88 -0.96
CA TRP A 344 -26.71 0.95 -0.54
C TRP A 344 -25.80 1.54 0.56
N ASP A 345 -25.60 2.86 0.57
CA ASP A 345 -24.84 3.53 1.63
C ASP A 345 -25.74 3.88 2.83
N LEU A 346 -26.98 4.31 2.56
CA LEU A 346 -27.89 4.77 3.62
C LEU A 346 -28.44 3.62 4.48
N VAL A 347 -28.45 2.39 3.99
CA VAL A 347 -28.97 1.22 4.73
C VAL A 347 -28.31 1.06 6.11
N TYR A 348 -27.04 1.45 6.26
CA TYR A 348 -26.31 1.34 7.51
C TYR A 348 -26.80 2.31 8.61
N VAL A 349 -27.32 3.50 8.25
CA VAL A 349 -27.78 4.52 9.22
C VAL A 349 -29.30 4.56 9.40
N CYS A 350 -30.07 4.00 8.48
CA CYS A 350 -31.53 4.02 8.51
C CYS A 350 -32.17 2.77 7.89
N PRO A 351 -31.84 1.57 8.38
CA PRO A 351 -32.26 0.32 7.76
C PRO A 351 -33.78 0.14 7.69
N GLU A 352 -34.53 0.72 8.62
CA GLU A 352 -35.99 0.62 8.64
C GLU A 352 -36.63 1.35 7.45
N ILE A 353 -36.05 2.49 7.03
CA ILE A 353 -36.56 3.29 5.91
C ILE A 353 -36.15 2.64 4.59
N VAL A 354 -34.86 2.33 4.45
CA VAL A 354 -34.34 1.72 3.22
C VAL A 354 -34.94 0.34 3.01
N GLY A 355 -34.96 -0.50 4.04
CA GLY A 355 -35.50 -1.85 4.00
C GLY A 355 -37.00 -1.94 3.70
N ALA A 356 -37.78 -0.90 4.00
CA ALA A 356 -39.19 -0.85 3.59
C ALA A 356 -39.36 -0.76 2.07
N THR A 357 -38.38 -0.21 1.35
CA THR A 357 -38.38 -0.10 -0.11
C THR A 357 -37.49 -1.13 -0.81
N ARG A 358 -36.44 -1.58 -0.11
CA ARG A 358 -35.35 -2.41 -0.63
C ARG A 358 -34.97 -3.48 0.39
N PRO A 359 -35.85 -4.45 0.68
CA PRO A 359 -35.60 -5.47 1.70
C PRO A 359 -34.37 -6.35 1.38
N GLU A 360 -33.98 -6.46 0.11
CA GLU A 360 -32.79 -7.16 -0.34
C GLU A 360 -31.49 -6.60 0.27
N LEU A 361 -31.45 -5.31 0.59
CA LEU A 361 -30.28 -4.65 1.17
C LEU A 361 -30.04 -5.03 2.63
N LEU A 362 -31.03 -5.65 3.29
CA LEU A 362 -30.93 -6.07 4.67
C LEU A 362 -30.40 -7.50 4.84
N ARG A 363 -30.23 -8.23 3.73
CA ARG A 363 -29.80 -9.63 3.74
C ARG A 363 -28.38 -9.78 4.25
N SER A 364 -28.09 -10.92 4.87
CA SER A 364 -26.71 -11.36 5.09
C SER A 364 -26.04 -11.70 3.75
N ALA A 365 -24.72 -11.87 3.76
CA ALA A 365 -24.00 -12.41 2.60
C ALA A 365 -24.54 -13.79 2.20
N GLU A 366 -24.77 -14.68 3.17
CA GLU A 366 -25.33 -16.02 2.94
C GLU A 366 -26.75 -15.97 2.33
N GLU A 367 -27.62 -15.09 2.83
CA GLU A 367 -28.97 -14.92 2.26
C GLU A 367 -28.94 -14.29 0.86
N THR A 368 -27.98 -13.42 0.59
CA THR A 368 -27.78 -12.80 -0.72
C THR A 368 -27.29 -13.83 -1.73
N GLU A 369 -26.31 -14.66 -1.34
CA GLU A 369 -25.80 -15.78 -2.13
C GLU A 369 -26.92 -16.78 -2.43
N ALA A 370 -27.67 -17.22 -1.42
CA ALA A 370 -28.79 -18.14 -1.60
C ALA A 370 -29.90 -17.56 -2.50
N ALA A 371 -30.18 -16.25 -2.40
CA ALA A 371 -31.15 -15.59 -3.27
C ALA A 371 -30.64 -15.47 -4.72
N ASN A 372 -29.34 -15.20 -4.91
CA ASN A 372 -28.70 -15.17 -6.21
C ASN A 372 -28.70 -16.56 -6.86
N ASP A 373 -28.34 -17.61 -6.13
CA ASP A 373 -28.40 -19.00 -6.59
C ASP A 373 -29.83 -19.41 -6.99
N ALA A 374 -30.83 -19.03 -6.19
CA ALA A 374 -32.23 -19.27 -6.52
C ALA A 374 -32.65 -18.54 -7.80
N TYR A 375 -32.22 -17.28 -7.97
CA TYR A 375 -32.48 -16.49 -9.18
C TYR A 375 -31.81 -17.13 -10.41
N VAL A 376 -30.54 -17.52 -10.31
CA VAL A 376 -29.80 -18.20 -11.38
C VAL A 376 -30.47 -19.52 -11.74
N ALA A 377 -30.88 -20.31 -10.75
CA ALA A 377 -31.62 -21.56 -10.97
C ALA A 377 -32.98 -21.31 -11.66
N GLU A 378 -33.70 -20.25 -11.29
CA GLU A 378 -34.96 -19.86 -11.94
C GLU A 378 -34.74 -19.48 -13.40
N GLN A 379 -33.75 -18.64 -13.72
CA GLN A 379 -33.46 -18.26 -15.11
C GLN A 379 -33.02 -19.48 -15.94
N ASN A 380 -32.14 -20.33 -15.39
CA ASN A 380 -31.76 -21.58 -16.03
C ASN A 380 -32.97 -22.49 -16.32
N ALA A 381 -33.95 -22.53 -15.42
CA ALA A 381 -35.15 -23.34 -15.59
C ALA A 381 -36.06 -22.86 -16.73
N ARG A 382 -35.95 -21.59 -17.15
CA ARG A 382 -36.65 -21.02 -18.31
C ARG A 382 -36.02 -21.50 -19.63
N CYS A 383 -34.72 -21.77 -19.63
CA CYS A 383 -34.02 -22.20 -20.84
C CYS A 383 -34.35 -23.65 -21.25
N ARG A 384 -34.41 -23.87 -22.57
CA ARG A 384 -34.73 -25.16 -23.19
C ARG A 384 -33.76 -25.44 -24.33
N ASP A 385 -33.35 -26.70 -24.46
CA ASP A 385 -32.54 -27.15 -25.59
C ASP A 385 -33.35 -26.98 -26.89
N PRO A 386 -32.94 -26.08 -27.83
CA PRO A 386 -33.69 -25.81 -29.05
C PRO A 386 -33.56 -26.95 -30.09
N TRP A 387 -32.74 -27.97 -29.80
CA TRP A 387 -32.58 -29.17 -30.62
C TRP A 387 -32.62 -30.47 -29.80
N PRO A 388 -33.71 -30.76 -29.08
CA PRO A 388 -33.73 -31.81 -28.05
C PRO A 388 -33.58 -33.23 -28.62
N ARG A 389 -34.04 -33.43 -29.86
CA ARG A 389 -33.97 -34.73 -30.57
C ARG A 389 -32.55 -35.10 -31.01
N ARG A 390 -31.62 -34.15 -31.09
CA ARG A 390 -30.24 -34.39 -31.53
C ARG A 390 -29.29 -34.14 -30.37
N LYS A 391 -28.89 -35.23 -29.72
CA LYS A 391 -27.99 -35.16 -28.57
C LYS A 391 -26.53 -35.05 -29.00
N GLY A 392 -25.81 -34.09 -28.43
CA GLY A 392 -24.36 -34.02 -28.52
C GLY A 392 -23.70 -35.17 -27.74
N VAL A 393 -22.42 -35.42 -28.01
CA VAL A 393 -21.58 -36.27 -27.15
C VAL A 393 -21.49 -35.67 -25.75
N VAL A 394 -21.34 -34.35 -25.70
CA VAL A 394 -21.52 -33.53 -24.52
C VAL A 394 -22.42 -32.36 -24.89
N GLN A 395 -23.25 -31.92 -23.94
CA GLN A 395 -24.14 -30.79 -24.13
C GLN A 395 -24.54 -30.18 -22.80
N ALA A 396 -24.84 -28.88 -22.81
CA ALA A 396 -25.48 -28.18 -21.71
C ALA A 396 -26.39 -27.07 -22.26
N THR A 397 -27.39 -26.70 -21.47
CA THR A 397 -28.27 -25.56 -21.72
C THR A 397 -28.37 -24.79 -20.42
N ALA A 398 -28.14 -23.48 -20.47
CA ALA A 398 -28.23 -22.58 -19.33
C ALA A 398 -28.63 -21.18 -19.78
N ASN A 399 -29.06 -20.35 -18.83
CA ASN A 399 -29.09 -18.91 -19.05
C ASN A 399 -27.64 -18.39 -19.08
N TYR A 400 -27.34 -17.50 -20.01
CA TYR A 400 -26.08 -16.81 -20.09
C TYR A 400 -26.33 -15.34 -19.75
N PHE A 401 -25.75 -14.88 -18.66
CA PHE A 401 -25.89 -13.51 -18.18
C PHE A 401 -24.81 -12.63 -18.80
N LEU A 402 -25.21 -11.45 -19.28
CA LEU A 402 -24.39 -10.45 -19.94
C LEU A 402 -24.36 -9.17 -19.08
N PHE A 403 -23.32 -8.34 -19.23
CA PHE A 403 -23.35 -7.01 -18.58
C PHE A 403 -24.50 -6.15 -19.11
N ALA A 404 -25.23 -5.52 -18.18
CA ALA A 404 -26.34 -4.60 -18.48
C ALA A 404 -25.90 -3.36 -19.29
N ASP A 405 -24.61 -3.00 -19.26
CA ASP A 405 -24.05 -1.84 -19.96
C ASP A 405 -23.46 -2.17 -21.35
N GLY A 406 -23.85 -3.31 -21.94
CA GLY A 406 -23.62 -3.59 -23.36
C GLY A 406 -22.41 -4.48 -23.65
N ASP A 407 -22.34 -5.63 -22.99
CA ASP A 407 -21.34 -6.65 -23.31
C ASP A 407 -21.39 -7.07 -24.78
N HIS A 408 -20.23 -7.43 -25.34
CA HIS A 408 -20.09 -7.81 -26.76
C HIS A 408 -20.67 -9.20 -27.10
N GLY A 409 -21.39 -9.82 -26.17
CA GLY A 409 -21.87 -11.20 -26.22
C GLY A 409 -20.99 -12.16 -25.40
N TYR A 410 -20.80 -13.40 -25.86
CA TYR A 410 -20.05 -14.42 -25.09
C TYR A 410 -18.94 -15.10 -25.89
N LEU A 411 -17.95 -15.61 -25.16
CA LEU A 411 -16.75 -16.22 -25.74
C LEU A 411 -16.84 -17.74 -25.71
N VAL A 412 -16.52 -18.38 -26.84
CA VAL A 412 -16.13 -19.78 -26.90
C VAL A 412 -14.63 -19.82 -27.14
N HIS A 413 -13.87 -20.28 -26.14
CA HIS A 413 -12.41 -20.18 -26.20
C HIS A 413 -11.70 -21.39 -25.58
N ASP A 414 -10.40 -21.50 -25.86
CA ASP A 414 -9.49 -22.43 -25.21
C ASP A 414 -8.80 -21.74 -24.01
N PRO A 415 -9.17 -22.03 -22.75
CA PRO A 415 -8.58 -21.37 -21.59
C PRO A 415 -7.12 -21.77 -21.31
N GLY A 416 -6.60 -22.79 -22.01
CA GLY A 416 -5.22 -23.24 -21.88
C GLY A 416 -4.31 -22.76 -23.02
N ASP A 417 -4.77 -21.86 -23.89
CA ASP A 417 -3.93 -21.24 -24.91
C ASP A 417 -3.29 -19.95 -24.35
N GLU A 418 -1.96 -19.89 -24.27
CA GLU A 418 -1.23 -18.69 -23.82
C GLU A 418 -1.50 -17.47 -24.72
N ALA A 419 -1.93 -17.70 -25.96
CA ALA A 419 -2.33 -16.63 -26.89
C ALA A 419 -3.85 -16.35 -26.88
N ALA A 420 -4.58 -16.83 -25.87
CA ALA A 420 -6.03 -16.65 -25.77
C ALA A 420 -6.41 -15.17 -25.69
N ASP A 421 -5.75 -14.37 -24.86
CA ASP A 421 -6.12 -12.97 -24.63
C ASP A 421 -6.00 -12.13 -25.92
N GLU A 422 -4.86 -12.21 -26.62
CA GLU A 422 -4.68 -11.56 -27.92
C GLU A 422 -5.69 -12.08 -28.97
N ALA A 423 -6.08 -13.34 -28.87
CA ALA A 423 -7.08 -13.92 -29.76
C ALA A 423 -8.49 -13.39 -29.45
N VAL A 424 -8.81 -13.16 -28.17
CA VAL A 424 -10.06 -12.54 -27.71
C VAL A 424 -10.13 -11.10 -28.20
N GLU A 425 -9.10 -10.28 -28.00
CA GLU A 425 -9.06 -8.89 -28.48
C GLU A 425 -9.30 -8.82 -30.00
N ARG A 426 -8.57 -9.64 -30.77
CA ARG A 426 -8.76 -9.73 -32.23
C ARG A 426 -10.13 -10.29 -32.64
N ALA A 427 -10.79 -11.05 -31.78
CA ALA A 427 -12.16 -11.50 -32.03
C ALA A 427 -13.16 -10.38 -31.77
N ILE A 428 -12.94 -9.55 -30.73
CA ILE A 428 -13.72 -8.33 -30.46
C ILE A 428 -13.64 -7.37 -31.65
N ASP A 429 -12.45 -7.04 -32.13
CA ASP A 429 -12.28 -6.14 -33.28
C ASP A 429 -13.07 -6.63 -34.52
N LYS A 430 -12.97 -7.93 -34.81
CA LYS A 430 -13.67 -8.54 -35.95
C LYS A 430 -15.18 -8.58 -35.78
N LEU A 431 -15.70 -8.64 -34.56
CA LEU A 431 -17.13 -8.59 -34.30
C LEU A 431 -17.72 -7.25 -34.81
N TYR A 432 -16.98 -6.16 -34.63
CA TYR A 432 -17.38 -4.83 -35.09
C TYR A 432 -17.24 -4.64 -36.60
N ASP A 433 -16.21 -5.23 -37.21
CA ASP A 433 -15.99 -5.15 -38.65
C ASP A 433 -16.99 -6.01 -39.44
N ASP A 434 -17.35 -7.17 -38.91
CA ASP A 434 -18.24 -8.13 -39.56
C ASP A 434 -19.68 -7.99 -39.05
N LYS A 435 -20.62 -7.67 -39.95
CA LYS A 435 -22.08 -7.73 -39.69
C LYS A 435 -22.62 -9.14 -39.35
N ALA A 436 -21.74 -10.09 -39.08
CA ALA A 436 -22.05 -11.49 -38.83
C ALA A 436 -22.17 -11.82 -37.33
N LEU A 437 -22.08 -10.84 -36.42
CA LEU A 437 -22.20 -11.03 -34.95
C LEU A 437 -21.33 -12.19 -34.43
N LEU A 438 -20.22 -12.47 -35.12
CA LEU A 438 -19.33 -13.59 -34.83
C LEU A 438 -17.89 -13.25 -35.25
N GLY A 439 -17.12 -12.78 -34.27
CA GLY A 439 -15.69 -12.53 -34.41
C GLY A 439 -14.88 -13.78 -34.08
N VAL A 440 -13.87 -14.11 -34.89
CA VAL A 440 -13.09 -15.35 -34.69
C VAL A 440 -11.61 -15.12 -34.94
N SER A 441 -10.80 -15.61 -34.01
CA SER A 441 -9.36 -15.51 -34.07
C SER A 441 -8.73 -16.71 -33.37
N GLY A 442 -8.04 -17.58 -34.13
CA GLY A 442 -7.31 -18.72 -33.56
C GLY A 442 -8.17 -19.64 -32.69
N SER A 443 -7.98 -19.54 -31.37
CA SER A 443 -8.61 -20.34 -30.32
C SER A 443 -9.79 -19.67 -29.63
N ALA A 444 -10.19 -18.46 -30.06
CA ALA A 444 -11.34 -17.73 -29.53
C ALA A 444 -12.36 -17.41 -30.63
N ALA A 445 -13.63 -17.52 -30.27
CA ALA A 445 -14.77 -17.06 -31.04
C ALA A 445 -15.71 -16.26 -30.12
N LEU A 446 -15.90 -14.98 -30.43
CA LEU A 446 -16.83 -14.10 -29.75
C LEU A 446 -18.16 -14.10 -30.51
N VAL A 447 -19.23 -14.47 -29.83
CA VAL A 447 -20.59 -14.53 -30.37
C VAL A 447 -21.39 -13.36 -29.80
N GLY A 448 -21.75 -12.39 -30.65
CA GLY A 448 -22.59 -11.26 -30.28
C GLY A 448 -24.08 -11.63 -30.19
N HIS A 449 -24.87 -10.73 -29.62
CA HIS A 449 -26.33 -10.80 -29.54
C HIS A 449 -26.99 -9.91 -30.62
N LEU A 450 -28.27 -10.18 -30.92
CA LEU A 450 -29.07 -9.44 -31.90
C LEU A 450 -29.81 -8.26 -31.27
N GLU A 451 -30.31 -8.44 -30.05
CA GLU A 451 -31.07 -7.44 -29.30
C GLU A 451 -30.27 -6.95 -28.11
N ASP A 452 -30.55 -5.73 -27.63
CA ASP A 452 -29.93 -5.20 -26.40
C ASP A 452 -30.49 -5.95 -25.19
N VAL A 453 -29.92 -7.14 -24.92
CA VAL A 453 -30.37 -8.08 -23.89
C VAL A 453 -29.35 -8.21 -22.77
N SER A 454 -29.86 -8.30 -21.54
CA SER A 454 -29.05 -8.57 -20.34
C SER A 454 -28.75 -10.05 -20.13
N ASP A 455 -29.50 -10.94 -20.79
CA ASP A 455 -29.29 -12.38 -20.76
C ASP A 455 -29.90 -13.09 -21.97
N LEU A 456 -29.46 -14.32 -22.22
CA LEU A 456 -29.96 -15.16 -23.30
C LEU A 456 -29.91 -16.65 -22.93
N CYS A 457 -30.74 -17.47 -23.58
CA CYS A 457 -30.66 -18.91 -23.40
C CYS A 457 -29.61 -19.53 -24.32
N LEU A 458 -28.52 -20.04 -23.73
CA LEU A 458 -27.41 -20.65 -24.44
C LEU A 458 -27.48 -22.18 -24.36
N THR A 459 -27.46 -22.84 -25.51
CA THR A 459 -27.22 -24.29 -25.61
C THR A 459 -25.93 -24.57 -26.34
N VAL A 460 -25.04 -25.34 -25.73
CA VAL A 460 -23.80 -25.81 -26.34
C VAL A 460 -23.85 -27.31 -26.59
N LYS A 461 -23.36 -27.76 -27.75
CA LYS A 461 -23.31 -29.19 -28.12
C LYS A 461 -22.05 -29.52 -28.88
N ALA A 462 -21.39 -30.61 -28.51
CA ALA A 462 -20.29 -31.17 -29.30
C ALA A 462 -20.71 -32.45 -30.02
N PHE A 463 -20.31 -32.63 -31.29
CA PHE A 463 -20.59 -33.84 -32.08
C PHE A 463 -19.31 -34.46 -32.64
N ARG A 464 -19.27 -35.79 -32.75
CA ARG A 464 -18.15 -36.51 -33.39
C ARG A 464 -18.02 -36.20 -34.88
N THR A 465 -19.14 -35.85 -35.52
CA THR A 465 -19.24 -35.56 -36.95
C THR A 465 -20.13 -34.34 -37.17
N ALA A 466 -19.97 -33.69 -38.32
CA ALA A 466 -20.75 -32.52 -38.69
C ALA A 466 -22.26 -32.83 -38.65
N PRO A 467 -23.05 -32.14 -37.81
CA PRO A 467 -24.49 -32.37 -37.76
C PRO A 467 -25.19 -31.70 -38.94
N PRO A 468 -26.41 -32.16 -39.31
CA PRO A 468 -27.19 -31.58 -40.40
C PRO A 468 -27.34 -30.06 -40.30
N ARG A 469 -27.32 -29.38 -41.44
CA ARG A 469 -27.58 -27.94 -41.50
C ARG A 469 -29.08 -27.69 -41.30
N ARG A 470 -29.44 -26.69 -40.49
CA ARG A 470 -30.83 -26.30 -40.21
C ARG A 470 -30.94 -24.78 -40.17
N THR A 471 -31.47 -24.18 -41.21
CA THR A 471 -31.70 -22.72 -41.26
C THR A 471 -33.15 -22.35 -40.94
N ALA A 472 -34.07 -23.32 -40.97
CA ALA A 472 -35.47 -23.10 -40.65
C ALA A 472 -35.67 -22.84 -39.14
N GLY A 473 -36.36 -21.73 -38.84
CA GLY A 473 -36.68 -21.28 -37.48
C GLY A 473 -35.52 -20.58 -36.74
N TRP A 474 -34.43 -20.27 -37.44
CA TRP A 474 -33.30 -19.49 -36.93
C TRP A 474 -33.18 -18.21 -37.71
N ASP A 475 -32.72 -17.13 -37.09
CA ASP A 475 -32.57 -15.82 -37.71
C ASP A 475 -31.21 -15.68 -38.36
N GLN A 476 -30.18 -16.22 -37.71
CA GLN A 476 -28.83 -16.26 -38.22
C GLN A 476 -28.21 -17.65 -38.02
N VAL A 477 -27.43 -18.10 -39.01
CA VAL A 477 -26.64 -19.34 -38.91
C VAL A 477 -25.27 -19.14 -39.56
N THR A 478 -24.21 -19.20 -38.75
CA THR A 478 -22.83 -18.98 -39.20
C THR A 478 -21.92 -20.11 -38.72
N GLU A 479 -21.04 -20.61 -39.60
CA GLU A 479 -20.05 -21.63 -39.27
C GLU A 479 -18.62 -21.13 -39.50
N VAL A 480 -17.77 -21.27 -38.49
CA VAL A 480 -16.40 -20.72 -38.44
C VAL A 480 -15.39 -21.77 -37.98
N PRO A 481 -14.10 -21.62 -38.35
CA PRO A 481 -13.03 -22.43 -37.80
C PRO A 481 -12.65 -21.99 -36.39
N ILE A 482 -12.37 -22.93 -35.49
CA ILE A 482 -11.76 -22.64 -34.18
C ILE A 482 -10.69 -23.69 -33.85
N VAL A 483 -9.65 -23.31 -33.12
CA VAL A 483 -8.54 -24.20 -32.75
C VAL A 483 -8.54 -24.43 -31.25
N SER A 484 -8.43 -25.68 -30.82
CA SER A 484 -8.14 -26.02 -29.43
C SER A 484 -6.70 -26.51 -29.32
N ARG A 485 -5.84 -25.74 -28.67
CA ARG A 485 -4.43 -26.06 -28.47
C ARG A 485 -4.19 -26.88 -27.21
N SER A 486 -4.97 -26.65 -26.16
CA SER A 486 -4.90 -27.41 -24.92
C SER A 486 -5.74 -28.69 -25.00
N GLY A 487 -6.71 -28.74 -25.92
CA GLY A 487 -7.72 -29.78 -25.97
C GLY A 487 -8.96 -29.43 -25.14
N ARG A 488 -9.09 -28.16 -24.75
CA ARG A 488 -10.28 -27.58 -24.13
C ARG A 488 -10.89 -26.51 -25.03
N LEU A 489 -12.22 -26.51 -25.10
CA LEU A 489 -13.02 -25.39 -25.61
C LEU A 489 -14.21 -25.24 -24.67
N THR A 490 -14.37 -24.07 -24.08
CA THR A 490 -15.45 -23.80 -23.11
C THR A 490 -16.07 -22.44 -23.37
N VAL A 491 -17.21 -22.25 -22.73
CA VAL A 491 -17.83 -20.95 -22.51
C VAL A 491 -17.55 -20.56 -21.04
N PRO A 492 -17.25 -19.28 -20.73
CA PRO A 492 -17.11 -18.82 -19.36
C PRO A 492 -18.35 -19.15 -18.52
N GLU A 493 -18.13 -19.78 -17.38
CA GLU A 493 -19.15 -20.02 -16.36
C GLU A 493 -19.24 -18.78 -15.46
N MET A 494 -20.42 -18.53 -14.90
CA MET A 494 -20.62 -17.49 -13.90
C MET A 494 -19.81 -17.86 -12.64
N GLY A 495 -18.75 -17.09 -12.36
CA GLY A 495 -17.91 -17.23 -11.17
C GLY A 495 -18.36 -16.26 -10.07
N GLU A 496 -17.40 -15.62 -9.40
CA GLU A 496 -17.67 -14.51 -8.46
C GLU A 496 -18.17 -13.22 -9.14
N GLY A 497 -18.20 -13.19 -10.48
CA GLY A 497 -18.70 -12.07 -11.28
C GLY A 497 -20.12 -12.27 -11.80
N GLU A 498 -20.75 -11.20 -12.27
CA GLU A 498 -22.15 -11.17 -12.73
C GLU A 498 -22.36 -11.69 -14.17
N VAL A 499 -21.29 -12.07 -14.88
CA VAL A 499 -21.32 -12.47 -16.30
C VAL A 499 -20.87 -13.92 -16.47
N GLY A 500 -21.60 -14.66 -17.30
CA GLY A 500 -21.27 -16.04 -17.63
C GLY A 500 -22.47 -16.96 -17.70
N ALA A 501 -22.19 -18.23 -17.98
CA ALA A 501 -23.20 -19.27 -17.95
C ALA A 501 -23.63 -19.58 -16.51
N GLY A 502 -24.93 -19.49 -16.22
CA GLY A 502 -25.49 -19.81 -14.91
C GLY A 502 -25.43 -21.28 -14.51
N ALA A 503 -24.86 -22.17 -15.33
CA ALA A 503 -24.67 -23.57 -15.01
C ALA A 503 -23.37 -24.09 -15.64
N PRO A 504 -22.78 -25.18 -15.10
CA PRO A 504 -21.53 -25.73 -15.63
C PRO A 504 -21.59 -26.07 -17.13
N MET A 505 -20.57 -25.65 -17.86
CA MET A 505 -20.44 -25.81 -19.31
C MET A 505 -19.42 -26.90 -19.66
N PRO A 506 -19.77 -27.87 -20.51
CA PRO A 506 -18.89 -28.99 -20.82
C PRO A 506 -17.75 -28.56 -21.74
N ASN A 507 -16.62 -29.27 -21.66
CA ASN A 507 -15.56 -29.15 -22.66
C ASN A 507 -16.05 -29.60 -24.06
N LEU A 508 -16.11 -28.67 -25.00
CA LEU A 508 -16.58 -28.87 -26.37
C LEU A 508 -15.53 -29.51 -27.30
N ALA A 509 -14.25 -29.53 -26.89
CA ALA A 509 -13.15 -30.15 -27.63
C ALA A 509 -13.06 -31.67 -27.40
N ILE A 510 -14.13 -32.40 -27.76
CA ILE A 510 -14.28 -33.84 -27.48
C ILE A 510 -13.25 -34.76 -28.15
N ALA A 511 -12.51 -34.27 -29.14
CA ALA A 511 -11.42 -35.00 -29.81
C ALA A 511 -10.03 -34.58 -29.29
N GLY A 512 -9.97 -33.81 -28.20
CA GLY A 512 -8.73 -33.26 -27.66
C GLY A 512 -8.18 -32.11 -28.49
N LYS A 513 -6.85 -31.99 -28.53
CA LYS A 513 -6.15 -30.93 -29.28
C LYS A 513 -6.44 -31.04 -30.77
N GLY A 514 -6.75 -29.92 -31.42
CA GLY A 514 -6.97 -29.93 -32.86
C GLY A 514 -7.82 -28.79 -33.40
N ARG A 515 -8.24 -28.96 -34.65
CA ARG A 515 -9.12 -28.02 -35.35
C ARG A 515 -10.57 -28.47 -35.29
N TYR A 516 -11.42 -27.51 -35.00
CA TYR A 516 -12.85 -27.69 -34.87
C TYR A 516 -13.58 -26.72 -35.79
N ARG A 517 -14.84 -27.03 -36.01
CA ARG A 517 -15.83 -26.16 -36.63
C ARG A 517 -16.83 -25.80 -35.56
N LEU A 518 -17.08 -24.51 -35.44
CA LEU A 518 -18.07 -23.95 -34.55
C LEU A 518 -19.19 -23.38 -35.42
N ARG A 519 -20.42 -23.85 -35.20
CA ARG A 519 -21.60 -23.35 -35.87
C ARG A 519 -22.53 -22.71 -34.84
N VAL A 520 -22.81 -21.43 -35.02
CA VAL A 520 -23.73 -20.67 -34.17
C VAL A 520 -25.05 -20.54 -34.90
N TYR A 521 -26.13 -20.78 -34.17
CA TYR A 521 -27.49 -20.44 -34.57
C TYR A 521 -28.05 -19.45 -33.56
N VAL A 522 -28.64 -18.36 -34.05
CA VAL A 522 -29.21 -17.28 -33.23
C VAL A 522 -30.64 -17.01 -33.67
N ARG A 523 -31.54 -16.74 -32.71
CA ARG A 523 -32.92 -16.28 -32.93
C ARG A 523 -33.41 -15.42 -31.78
N ALA A 524 -34.33 -14.48 -32.05
CA ALA A 524 -34.84 -13.52 -31.05
C ALA A 524 -36.36 -13.62 -30.76
N ASP A 525 -37.05 -14.66 -31.24
CA ASP A 525 -38.51 -14.79 -31.09
C ASP A 525 -38.94 -15.11 -29.64
N GLY A 526 -39.33 -14.07 -28.88
CA GLY A 526 -39.80 -14.19 -27.49
C GLY A 526 -38.69 -14.26 -26.44
N GLY A 527 -37.49 -13.79 -26.79
CA GLY A 527 -36.25 -13.88 -26.02
C GLY A 527 -35.12 -14.42 -26.88
N GLU A 528 -33.90 -13.93 -26.67
CA GLU A 528 -32.75 -14.35 -27.47
C GLU A 528 -32.28 -15.76 -27.08
N GLU A 529 -32.16 -16.63 -28.09
CA GLU A 529 -31.73 -18.02 -27.91
C GLU A 529 -30.57 -18.36 -28.85
N HIS A 530 -29.52 -18.94 -28.28
CA HIS A 530 -28.32 -19.34 -29.00
C HIS A 530 -28.11 -20.85 -28.94
N LEU A 531 -27.75 -21.43 -30.08
CA LEU A 531 -27.27 -22.81 -30.17
C LEU A 531 -25.86 -22.80 -30.76
N VAL A 532 -24.88 -23.19 -29.96
CA VAL A 532 -23.48 -23.36 -30.38
C VAL A 532 -23.18 -24.83 -30.56
N VAL A 533 -22.72 -25.17 -31.76
CA VAL A 533 -22.42 -26.55 -32.13
C VAL A 533 -20.97 -26.67 -32.54
N VAL A 534 -20.22 -27.53 -31.85
CA VAL A 534 -18.80 -27.77 -32.10
C VAL A 534 -18.59 -29.20 -32.63
N PHE A 535 -17.78 -29.37 -33.66
CA PHE A 535 -17.42 -30.68 -34.19
C PHE A 535 -16.03 -30.67 -34.84
N PRO A 536 -15.29 -31.79 -34.85
CA PRO A 536 -13.99 -31.86 -35.51
C PRO A 536 -14.07 -31.47 -37.00
N GLY A 537 -13.14 -30.65 -37.47
CA GLY A 537 -13.07 -30.31 -38.89
C GLY A 537 -11.91 -29.38 -39.23
N SER A 538 -11.29 -29.61 -40.39
CA SER A 538 -10.05 -28.93 -40.81
C SER A 538 -10.27 -27.69 -41.69
N SER A 539 -11.51 -27.45 -42.14
CA SER A 539 -11.83 -26.32 -43.01
C SER A 539 -11.54 -24.99 -42.31
N ARG A 540 -10.85 -24.09 -43.03
CA ARG A 540 -10.56 -22.72 -42.59
C ARG A 540 -11.59 -21.69 -43.09
N LYS A 541 -12.58 -22.10 -43.89
CA LYS A 541 -13.54 -21.18 -44.50
C LYS A 541 -14.62 -20.80 -43.49
N ARG A 542 -14.96 -19.51 -43.38
CA ARG A 542 -16.26 -19.11 -42.80
C ARG A 542 -17.36 -19.50 -43.80
N ILE A 543 -18.50 -19.95 -43.29
CA ILE A 543 -19.68 -20.29 -44.08
C ILE A 543 -20.88 -19.63 -43.42
N GLU A 544 -21.48 -18.67 -44.11
CA GLU A 544 -22.76 -18.09 -43.72
C GLU A 544 -23.87 -18.91 -44.37
N LEU A 545 -24.73 -19.51 -43.56
CA LEU A 545 -25.83 -20.37 -44.01
C LEU A 545 -27.15 -19.62 -44.02
N LYS A 546 -27.31 -18.65 -43.12
CA LYS A 546 -28.42 -17.70 -43.09
C LYS A 546 -27.95 -16.40 -42.44
N HIS A 547 -28.32 -15.27 -43.04
CA HIS A 547 -28.03 -13.93 -42.54
C HIS A 547 -29.30 -13.31 -41.95
N TRP A 548 -29.13 -12.46 -40.95
CA TRP A 548 -30.20 -11.64 -40.37
C TRP A 548 -30.61 -10.56 -41.38
N ALA A 549 -31.88 -10.53 -41.77
CA ALA A 549 -32.39 -9.45 -42.59
C ALA A 549 -32.85 -8.33 -41.66
N VAL A 550 -32.04 -7.29 -41.48
CA VAL A 550 -32.44 -6.08 -40.77
C VAL A 550 -33.61 -5.46 -41.54
N GLY A 551 -34.84 -5.62 -41.03
CA GLY A 551 -36.04 -5.09 -41.67
C GLY A 551 -37.30 -5.89 -41.38
N ARG A 552 -37.90 -5.65 -40.21
CA ARG A 552 -39.35 -5.52 -40.10
C ARG A 552 -39.73 -4.56 -38.99
#